data_AF-A0A2K3KBN0-F1
#
_entry.id   AF-A0A2K3KBN0-F1
#
_cell.length_a   1.000
_cell.length_b   1.000
_cell.length_c   1.000
_cell.angle_alpha   90.00
_cell.angle_beta   90.00
_cell.angle_gamma   90.00
#
_symmetry.space_group_name_H-M   'P 1'
#
loop_
_entity.id
_entity.type
_entity.pdbx_description
1 polymer ?
#
loop_
_entity_poly.entity_id
_entity_poly.type
_entity_poly.pdbx_seq_one_letter_code
_entity_poly.pdbx_strand_id
1 'polypeptide(L)'
;GPGPEKNAYSDEETQEALVVWLEKQEYWKKSNGRDHVIVASDPNAMYRVVDRVKNCVLLLSDFGRLRPDQGSLVKDVIVPYSHRIKSYEGDVGVDKRNTLLFFMGNRYRKEVMSL
;
A
#
# COMPACT_ATOMS: atom_id res chain seq x y z
N GLY A 1 39.97 -3.17 2.81
CA GLY A 1 39.19 -2.28 3.68
C GLY A 1 37.76 -2.76 3.71
N PRO A 2 36.97 -2.47 4.75
CA PRO A 2 35.55 -2.78 4.72
C PRO A 2 34.94 -2.02 3.54
N GLY A 3 34.19 -2.72 2.69
CA GLY A 3 33.51 -2.11 1.54
C GLY A 3 32.48 -1.08 2.01
N PRO A 4 31.95 -0.23 1.11
CA PRO A 4 31.01 0.80 1.49
C PRO A 4 29.81 0.16 2.20
N GLU A 5 29.49 0.64 3.40
CA GLU A 5 28.26 0.29 4.11
C GLU A 5 27.09 0.54 3.15
N LYS A 6 26.44 -0.53 2.70
CA LYS A 6 25.13 -0.41 2.08
C LYS A 6 24.21 0.14 3.17
N ASN A 7 23.76 1.40 3.03
CA ASN A 7 22.71 1.95 3.87
C ASN A 7 21.60 0.91 4.02
N ALA A 8 21.40 0.41 5.24
CA ALA A 8 20.39 -0.60 5.50
C ALA A 8 19.01 -0.01 5.14
N TYR A 9 18.19 -0.79 4.43
CA TYR A 9 16.81 -0.37 4.11
C TYR A 9 16.04 -0.05 5.39
N SER A 10 15.50 1.18 5.46
CA SER A 10 14.58 1.62 6.50
C SER A 10 13.19 1.84 5.91
N ASP A 11 12.22 1.09 6.41
CA ASP A 11 10.82 1.20 5.99
C ASP A 11 10.23 2.54 6.42
N GLU A 12 10.52 2.98 7.65
CA GLU A 12 10.06 4.26 8.18
C GLU A 12 10.56 5.44 7.36
N GLU A 13 11.86 5.45 7.01
CA GLU A 13 12.43 6.52 6.17
C GLU A 13 11.83 6.52 4.77
N THR A 14 11.53 5.34 4.23
CA THR A 14 10.86 5.20 2.93
C THR A 14 9.44 5.77 2.98
N GLN A 15 8.69 5.50 4.04
CA GLN A 15 7.35 6.06 4.25
C GLN A 15 7.39 7.59 4.38
N GLU A 16 8.32 8.13 5.17
CA GLU A 16 8.47 9.58 5.33
C GLU A 16 8.87 10.26 4.01
N ALA A 17 9.82 9.68 3.28
CA ALA A 17 10.26 10.18 1.98
C ALA A 17 9.11 10.21 0.96
N LEU A 18 8.25 9.20 0.95
CA LEU A 18 7.06 9.17 0.11
C LEU A 18 6.14 10.35 0.40
N VAL A 19 5.82 10.61 1.67
CA VAL A 19 4.87 11.69 2.01
C VAL A 19 5.48 13.07 1.75
N VAL A 20 6.78 13.26 2.03
CA VAL A 20 7.51 14.48 1.65
C VAL A 20 7.48 14.71 0.14
N TRP A 21 7.57 13.65 -0.66
CA TRP A 21 7.43 13.76 -2.10
C TRP A 21 5.98 14.07 -2.51
N LEU A 22 4.99 13.38 -1.93
CA LEU A 22 3.56 13.60 -2.22
C LEU A 22 3.14 15.04 -1.95
N GLU A 23 3.52 15.61 -0.80
CA GLU A 23 3.18 16.97 -0.40
C GLU A 23 3.72 18.05 -1.34
N LYS A 24 4.72 17.73 -2.17
CA LYS A 24 5.26 18.63 -3.19
C LYS A 24 4.43 18.63 -4.48
N GLN A 25 3.65 17.57 -4.74
CA GLN A 25 2.90 17.39 -5.98
C GLN A 25 1.73 18.36 -6.09
N GLU A 26 1.43 18.82 -7.30
CA GLU A 26 0.33 19.75 -7.59
C GLU A 26 -1.02 19.18 -7.13
N TYR A 27 -1.30 17.92 -7.46
CA TYR A 27 -2.56 17.26 -7.14
C TYR A 27 -2.75 17.09 -5.62
N TRP A 28 -1.68 16.75 -4.90
CA TRP A 28 -1.72 16.69 -3.45
C TRP A 28 -2.05 18.06 -2.85
N LYS A 29 -1.38 19.13 -3.31
CA LYS A 29 -1.66 20.50 -2.85
C LYS A 29 -3.10 20.93 -3.15
N LYS A 30 -3.67 20.47 -4.26
CA LYS A 30 -5.04 20.78 -4.69
C LYS A 30 -6.10 20.11 -3.83
N SER A 31 -5.89 18.85 -3.43
CA SER A 31 -6.91 18.04 -2.76
C SER A 31 -6.64 17.76 -1.28
N ASN A 32 -5.42 18.03 -0.82
CA ASN A 32 -4.85 17.55 0.44
C ASN A 32 -4.96 16.01 0.60
N GLY A 33 -4.67 15.29 -0.49
CA GLY A 33 -4.70 13.83 -0.55
C GLY A 33 -6.08 13.20 -0.81
N ARG A 34 -7.18 13.98 -0.81
CA ARG A 34 -8.55 13.42 -0.90
C ARG A 34 -8.88 12.67 -2.19
N ASP A 35 -8.16 12.95 -3.27
CA ASP A 35 -8.29 12.28 -4.57
C ASP A 35 -7.23 11.18 -4.80
N HIS A 36 -6.43 10.85 -3.78
CA HIS A 36 -5.41 9.82 -3.85
C HIS A 36 -5.92 8.51 -3.25
N VAL A 37 -5.51 7.40 -3.89
CA VAL A 37 -5.76 6.03 -3.40
C VAL A 37 -4.43 5.41 -3.00
N ILE A 38 -4.32 4.91 -1.76
CA ILE A 38 -3.07 4.34 -1.23
C ILE A 38 -3.31 2.90 -0.77
N VAL A 39 -2.44 2.00 -1.19
CA VAL A 39 -2.43 0.62 -0.68
C VAL A 39 -1.81 0.60 0.72
N ALA A 40 -2.63 0.35 1.73
CA ALA A 40 -2.23 0.26 3.14
C ALA A 40 -2.74 -1.05 3.76
N SER A 41 -2.73 -2.14 2.98
CA SER A 41 -3.28 -3.43 3.39
C SER A 41 -2.36 -4.20 4.33
N ASP A 42 -1.04 -3.98 4.26
CA ASP A 42 -0.10 -4.60 5.18
C ASP A 42 -0.15 -3.89 6.56
N PRO A 43 -0.08 -4.62 7.69
CA PRO A 43 -0.06 -4.03 9.03
C PRO A 43 0.96 -2.91 9.25
N ASN A 44 2.09 -2.96 8.56
CA ASN A 44 3.17 -1.97 8.66
C ASN A 44 3.12 -0.95 7.53
N ALA A 45 2.19 -1.04 6.57
CA ALA A 45 2.09 -0.04 5.53
C ALA A 45 1.61 1.29 6.13
N MET A 46 2.36 2.35 5.87
CA MET A 46 2.03 3.73 6.27
C MET A 46 1.90 3.97 7.79
N TYR A 47 2.23 3.02 8.68
CA TYR A 47 2.02 3.21 10.13
C TYR A 47 2.74 4.46 10.66
N ARG A 48 3.90 4.80 10.10
CA ARG A 48 4.72 5.94 10.55
C ARG A 48 4.08 7.27 10.15
N VAL A 49 3.38 7.29 9.01
CA VAL A 49 2.89 8.49 8.33
C VAL A 49 1.36 8.52 8.18
N VAL A 50 0.64 7.58 8.79
CA VAL A 50 -0.81 7.39 8.62
C VAL A 50 -1.59 8.68 8.88
N ASP A 51 -1.17 9.48 9.86
CA ASP A 51 -1.82 10.74 10.19
C ASP A 51 -1.69 11.80 9.09
N ARG A 52 -0.65 11.71 8.26
CA ARG A 52 -0.41 12.60 7.11
C ARG A 52 -1.17 12.14 5.87
N VAL A 53 -1.46 10.85 5.75
CA VAL A 53 -2.14 10.27 4.57
C VAL A 53 -3.61 9.91 4.82
N LYS A 54 -4.14 10.06 6.03
CA LYS A 54 -5.52 9.67 6.41
C LYS A 54 -6.64 10.33 5.60
N ASN A 55 -6.37 11.45 4.92
CA ASN A 55 -7.36 12.08 4.04
C ASN A 55 -7.55 11.34 2.71
N CYS A 56 -6.63 10.45 2.35
CA CYS A 56 -6.72 9.61 1.17
C CYS A 56 -7.78 8.52 1.33
N VAL A 57 -8.15 7.91 0.21
CA VAL A 57 -8.84 6.61 0.19
C VAL A 57 -7.79 5.53 0.47
N LEU A 58 -7.87 4.87 1.62
CA LEU A 58 -6.94 3.81 1.99
C LEU A 58 -7.53 2.45 1.59
N LEU A 59 -6.72 1.63 0.95
CA LEU A 59 -7.02 0.22 0.71
C LEU A 59 -6.46 -0.58 1.88
N LEU A 60 -7.34 -0.97 2.80
CA LEU A 60 -7.00 -1.56 4.11
C LEU A 60 -7.38 -3.04 4.16
N SER A 61 -6.70 -3.83 5.00
CA SER A 61 -7.14 -5.20 5.28
C SER A 61 -8.24 -5.26 6.34
N ASP A 62 -8.14 -4.39 7.34
CA ASP A 62 -9.08 -4.20 8.45
C ASP A 62 -8.83 -2.84 9.12
N PHE A 63 -9.63 -2.49 10.13
CA PHE A 63 -9.48 -1.26 10.92
C PHE A 63 -8.81 -1.49 12.28
N GLY A 64 -8.34 -2.70 12.59
CA GLY A 64 -7.86 -3.06 13.93
C GLY A 64 -6.59 -2.31 14.37
N ARG A 65 -5.86 -1.70 13.42
CA ARG A 65 -4.64 -0.91 13.68
C ARG A 65 -4.82 0.60 13.50
N LEU A 66 -6.03 1.04 13.15
CA LEU A 66 -6.32 2.45 12.91
C LEU A 66 -7.15 3.01 14.06
N ARG A 67 -6.82 4.24 14.45
CA ARG A 67 -7.73 5.02 15.28
C ARG A 67 -8.98 5.41 14.47
N PRO A 68 -10.11 5.72 15.14
CA PRO A 68 -11.34 6.14 14.45
C PRO A 68 -11.18 7.38 13.56
N ASP A 69 -10.18 8.22 13.81
CA ASP A 69 -9.90 9.40 12.98
C ASP A 69 -9.01 9.10 11.76
N GLN A 70 -8.39 7.92 11.71
CA GLN A 70 -7.43 7.52 10.66
C GLN A 70 -8.08 6.69 9.56
N GLY A 71 -9.09 5.88 9.90
CA GLY A 71 -9.80 5.02 8.96
C GLY A 71 -11.31 5.05 9.18
N SER A 72 -12.08 4.97 8.09
CA SER A 72 -13.55 4.92 8.14
C SER A 72 -14.14 4.18 6.94
N LEU A 73 -15.20 3.40 7.18
CA LEU A 73 -16.00 2.75 6.15
C LEU A 73 -16.65 3.72 5.15
N VAL A 74 -16.73 5.02 5.49
CA VAL A 74 -17.29 6.04 4.60
C VAL A 74 -16.36 6.35 3.43
N LYS A 75 -15.04 6.23 3.63
CA LYS A 75 -14.03 6.64 2.64
C LYS A 75 -13.10 5.50 2.20
N ASP A 76 -12.83 4.54 3.08
CA ASP A 76 -11.81 3.51 2.87
C ASP A 76 -12.41 2.23 2.31
N VAL A 77 -11.58 1.49 1.57
CA VAL A 77 -11.97 0.24 0.94
C VAL A 77 -11.26 -0.91 1.63
N ILE A 78 -12.03 -1.90 2.09
CA ILE A 78 -11.45 -3.14 2.61
C ILE A 78 -11.07 -4.05 1.45
N VAL A 79 -9.78 -4.34 1.33
CA VAL A 79 -9.21 -5.27 0.36
C VAL A 79 -8.78 -6.54 1.09
N PRO A 80 -9.51 -7.66 0.93
CA PRO A 80 -9.16 -8.91 1.59
C PRO A 80 -7.82 -9.46 1.09
N TYR A 81 -7.06 -10.08 2.00
CA TYR A 81 -5.82 -10.77 1.61
C TYR A 81 -6.12 -11.90 0.64
N SER A 82 -5.37 -11.98 -0.47
CA SER A 82 -5.51 -13.04 -1.46
C SER A 82 -5.45 -14.45 -0.86
N HIS A 83 -4.62 -14.68 0.16
CA HIS A 83 -4.52 -15.98 0.85
C HIS A 83 -5.74 -16.33 1.73
N ARG A 84 -6.64 -15.37 1.99
CA ARG A 84 -7.88 -15.56 2.76
C ARG A 84 -9.11 -15.77 1.88
N ILE A 85 -8.98 -15.56 0.57
CA ILE A 85 -10.06 -15.71 -0.40
C ILE A 85 -9.77 -16.97 -1.20
N LYS A 86 -10.78 -17.79 -1.44
CA LYS A 86 -10.64 -18.88 -2.40
C LYS A 86 -10.41 -18.29 -3.78
N SER A 87 -9.47 -18.85 -4.52
CA SER A 87 -9.35 -18.57 -5.95
C SER A 87 -10.71 -18.85 -6.60
N TYR A 88 -11.13 -17.97 -7.50
CA TYR A 88 -12.33 -18.21 -8.29
C TYR A 88 -12.04 -19.36 -9.25
N GLU A 89 -12.75 -20.47 -9.10
CA GLU A 89 -12.60 -21.70 -9.92
C GLU A 89 -13.59 -21.77 -11.10
N GLY A 90 -14.45 -20.76 -11.26
CA GLY A 90 -15.36 -20.69 -12.41
C GLY A 90 -14.64 -20.22 -13.68
N ASP A 91 -15.34 -20.31 -14.81
CA ASP A 91 -14.85 -19.74 -16.07
C ASP A 91 -14.71 -18.23 -15.93
N VAL A 92 -13.47 -17.76 -15.81
CA VAL A 92 -13.15 -16.35 -16.01
C VAL A 92 -13.22 -16.15 -17.51
N GLY A 93 -14.42 -15.98 -18.06
CA GLY A 93 -14.64 -15.83 -19.51
C GLY A 93 -13.81 -14.66 -20.09
N VAL A 94 -12.56 -14.93 -20.43
CA VAL A 94 -11.59 -14.01 -21.04
C VAL A 94 -11.48 -14.25 -22.54
N ASP A 95 -12.05 -15.36 -23.03
CA ASP A 95 -11.99 -15.79 -24.42
C ASP A 95 -12.59 -14.76 -25.40
N LYS A 96 -13.46 -13.88 -24.89
CA LYS A 96 -14.07 -12.77 -25.66
C LYS A 96 -13.44 -11.40 -25.37
N ARG A 97 -12.40 -11.32 -24.54
CA ARG A 97 -11.72 -10.06 -24.20
C ARG A 97 -10.48 -9.89 -25.08
N ASN A 98 -10.54 -8.92 -25.98
CA ASN A 98 -9.43 -8.61 -26.90
C ASN A 98 -8.23 -7.90 -26.23
N THR A 99 -8.30 -7.60 -24.93
CA THR A 99 -7.28 -6.83 -24.24
C THR A 99 -7.12 -7.33 -22.81
N LEU A 100 -5.91 -7.77 -22.46
CA LEU A 100 -5.50 -8.16 -21.12
C LEU A 100 -4.55 -7.09 -20.56
N LEU A 101 -4.94 -6.47 -19.45
CA LEU A 101 -4.09 -5.56 -18.69
C LEU A 101 -3.60 -6.29 -17.44
N PHE A 102 -2.31 -6.63 -17.42
CA PHE A 102 -1.67 -7.37 -16.32
C PHE A 102 -0.60 -6.51 -15.66
N PHE A 103 -0.65 -6.39 -14.34
CA PHE A 103 0.34 -5.70 -13.53
C PHE A 103 0.97 -6.69 -12.55
N MET A 104 2.27 -6.95 -12.71
CA MET A 104 3.03 -7.77 -11.76
C MET A 104 3.93 -6.84 -10.93
N GLY A 105 3.55 -6.61 -9.68
CA GLY A 105 4.46 -6.03 -8.70
C GLY A 105 5.52 -7.06 -8.31
N ASN A 106 6.80 -6.69 -8.33
CA ASN A 106 7.85 -7.55 -7.82
C ASN A 106 7.85 -7.50 -6.28
N ARG A 107 7.27 -8.51 -5.60
CA ARG A 107 7.41 -8.66 -4.14
C ARG A 107 8.75 -9.30 -3.83
N TYR A 108 9.76 -8.49 -3.51
CA TYR A 108 11.01 -8.99 -2.94
C TYR A 108 10.75 -9.42 -1.49
N ARG A 109 10.76 -10.72 -1.20
CA ARG A 109 10.59 -11.25 0.15
C ARG A 109 11.97 -11.36 0.78
N LYS A 110 12.22 -10.68 1.91
CA LYS A 110 13.45 -10.91 2.69
C LYS A 110 13.45 -12.36 3.16
N GLU A 111 14.44 -13.13 2.73
CA GLU A 111 14.69 -14.45 3.30
C GLU A 111 15.06 -14.27 4.78
N VAL A 112 14.38 -15.00 5.65
CA VAL A 112 14.77 -15.12 7.06
C VAL A 112 15.93 -16.11 7.06
N MET A 113 17.14 -15.63 7.34
CA MET A 113 18.27 -16.50 7.62
C MET A 113 17.92 -17.33 8.86
N SER A 114 17.67 -18.62 8.68
CA SER A 114 17.65 -19.56 9.80
C SER A 114 19.09 -19.72 10.29
N LEU A 115 19.30 -19.42 11.57
CA LEU A 115 20.53 -19.75 12.31
C LEU A 115 20.78 -21.26 12.32
#